data_AF-A0A968YVB9-F1
#
_entry.id   AF-A0A968YVB9-F1
#
_cell.length_a   1.000
_cell.length_b   1.000
_cell.length_c   1.000
_cell.angle_alpha   90.00
_cell.angle_beta   90.00
_cell.angle_gamma   90.00
#
_symmetry.space_group_name_H-M   'P 1'
#
loop_
_entity.id
_entity.type
_entity.pdbx_description
1 polymer ?
#
loop_
_entity_poly.entity_id
_entity_poly.type
_entity_poly.pdbx_seq_one_letter_code
_entity_poly.pdbx_strand_id
1 'polypeptide(L)' 'MSYSHLSTTERFALYQYRVIEQLTMDEIATQMKRSKSTISRELRRNS' A
#
# COMPACT_ATOMS: atom_id res chain seq x y z
N MET A 1 3.09 -2.54 18.89
CA MET A 1 2.87 -2.23 17.46
C MET A 1 2.85 -3.56 16.69
N SER A 2 1.69 -4.22 16.57
CA SER A 2 1.61 -5.46 15.79
C SER A 2 1.75 -5.13 14.31
N TYR A 3 2.79 -5.65 13.68
CA TYR A 3 3.00 -5.51 12.25
C TYR A 3 2.01 -6.42 11.52
N SER A 4 0.91 -5.84 11.05
CA SER A 4 0.01 -6.54 10.14
C SER A 4 0.59 -6.44 8.73
N HIS A 5 1.08 -7.58 8.23
CA HIS A 5 1.41 -7.73 6.82
C HIS A 5 0.18 -7.44 5.96
N LEU A 6 0.40 -6.86 4.78
CA LEU A 6 -0.65 -6.75 3.78
C LEU A 6 -0.94 -8.14 3.24
N SER A 7 -2.21 -8.49 3.15
CA SER A 7 -2.66 -9.70 2.46
C SER A 7 -2.33 -9.61 0.97
N THR A 8 -2.35 -10.75 0.27
CA THR A 8 -2.07 -10.79 -1.17
C THR A 8 -3.00 -9.88 -1.98
N THR A 9 -4.28 -9.80 -1.61
CA THR A 9 -5.25 -8.92 -2.24
C THR A 9 -4.93 -7.44 -2.01
N GLU A 10 -4.56 -7.07 -0.78
CA GLU A 10 -4.16 -5.70 -0.48
C GLU A 10 -2.86 -5.30 -1.20
N ARG A 11 -1.90 -6.21 -1.33
CA ARG A 11 -0.68 -5.95 -2.12
C ARG A 11 -1.02 -5.73 -3.59
N PHE A 12 -1.89 -6.54 -4.17
CA PHE A 12 -2.33 -6.35 -5.55
C PHE A 12 -3.03 -5.00 -5.75
N ALA A 13 -3.97 -4.65 -4.85
CA ALA A 13 -4.63 -3.36 -4.87
C ALA A 13 -3.64 -2.20 -4.73
N LEU A 14 -2.63 -2.32 -3.85
CA LEU A 14 -1.57 -1.33 -3.71
C LEU A 14 -0.82 -1.11 -5.03
N TYR A 15 -0.44 -2.18 -5.74
CA TYR A 15 0.24 -2.03 -7.03
C TYR A 15 -0.67 -1.42 -8.09
N GLN A 16 -1.94 -1.83 -8.13
CA GLN A 16 -2.90 -1.22 -9.04
C GLN A 16 -3.01 0.28 -8.79
N TYR A 17 -3.21 0.70 -7.53
CA TYR A 17 -3.33 2.10 -7.17
C TYR A 17 -2.06 2.90 -7.45
N ARG A 18 -0.88 2.31 -7.23
CA ARG A 18 0.39 3.00 -7.41
C ARG A 18 0.85 3.07 -8.87
N VAL A 19 0.67 2.00 -9.63
CA VAL A 19 1.25 1.83 -10.98
C VAL A 19 0.26 2.24 -12.06
N ILE A 20 -1.00 1.81 -11.94
CA ILE A 20 -2.03 2.05 -12.95
C ILE A 20 -2.69 3.40 -12.70
N GLU A 21 -3.24 3.58 -11.50
CA GLU A 21 -4.02 4.77 -11.16
C GLU A 21 -3.13 5.95 -10.73
N GLN A 22 -1.84 5.70 -10.48
CA GLN A 22 -0.84 6.69 -10.08
C GLN A 22 -1.26 7.57 -8.90
N LEU A 23 -2.03 7.00 -7.97
CA LEU A 23 -2.52 7.70 -6.78
C LEU A 23 -1.37 8.10 -5.86
N THR A 24 -1.57 9.21 -5.15
CA THR A 24 -0.62 9.66 -4.12
C THR A 24 -0.64 8.73 -2.91
N MET A 25 0.43 8.75 -2.13
CA MET A 25 0.54 7.92 -0.92
C MET A 25 -0.57 8.19 0.10
N ASP A 26 -1.07 9.43 0.17
CA ASP A 26 -2.15 9.83 1.07
C ASP A 26 -3.50 9.27 0.62
N GLU A 27 -3.77 9.30 -0.69
CA GLU A 27 -4.98 8.71 -1.27
C GLU A 27 -5.00 7.19 -1.10
N ILE A 28 -3.87 6.52 -1.37
CA ILE A 28 -3.74 5.07 -1.17
C ILE A 28 -3.94 4.70 0.30
N ALA A 29 -3.37 5.48 1.23
CA ALA A 29 -3.55 5.26 2.66
C ALA A 29 -5.02 5.38 3.08
N THR A 30 -5.73 6.36 2.53
CA THR A 30 -7.16 6.59 2.77
C THR A 30 -7.99 5.44 2.19
N GLN A 31 -7.73 5.05 0.94
CA GLN A 31 -8.46 4.01 0.22
C GLN A 31 -8.29 2.63 0.86
N MET A 32 -7.05 2.28 1.21
CA MET A 32 -6.74 0.99 1.83
C MET A 32 -7.00 0.95 3.33
N LYS A 33 -7.27 2.11 3.96
CA LYS A 33 -7.32 2.26 5.44
C LYS A 33 -6.06 1.73 6.11
N ARG A 34 -4.90 1.96 5.48
CA ARG A 34 -3.58 1.51 5.95
C ARG A 34 -2.68 2.70 6.19
N SER A 35 -1.76 2.54 7.14
CA SER A 35 -0.80 3.61 7.44
C SER A 35 0.16 3.80 6.26
N LYS A 36 0.58 5.06 6.03
CA LYS A 36 1.59 5.38 5.01
C LYS A 36 2.90 4.61 5.20
N SER A 37 3.30 4.35 6.45
CA SER A 37 4.51 3.60 6.75
C SER A 37 4.37 2.12 6.37
N THR A 38 3.20 1.51 6.53
CA THR A 38 2.90 0.16 6.02
C THR A 38 3.03 0.12 4.51
N ILE A 39 2.40 1.07 3.81
CA ILE A 39 2.40 1.11 2.34
C ILE A 39 3.80 1.35 1.79
N SER A 40 4.52 2.34 2.32
CA SER A 40 5.89 2.66 1.92
C SER A 40 6.84 1.47 2.13
N ARG A 41 6.70 0.76 3.25
CA ARG A 41 7.50 -0.45 3.52
C ARG A 41 7.21 -1.57 2.53
N GLU A 42 5.94 -1.74 2.13
CA GLU A 42 5.58 -2.77 1.14
C GLU A 42 6.13 -2.42 -0.25
N LEU A 43 5.97 -1.16 -0.68
CA LEU A 43 6.51 -0.69 -1.95
C LEU A 43 8.04 -0.86 -2.02
N ARG A 44 8.75 -0.53 -0.93
CA ARG A 44 10.21 -0.71 -0.84
C ARG A 44 10.64 -2.19 -0.79
N ARG A 45 9.78 -3.10 -0.32
CA ARG A 45 10.11 -4.54 -0.25
C ARG A 45 10.06 -5.23 -1.60
N ASN A 46 9.32 -4.68 -2.54
CA ASN A 46 9.10 -5.27 -3.86
C ASN A 46 9.60 -4.36 -5.01
N SER A 47 10.37 -3.31 -4.68
CA SER A 47 11.13 -2.50 -5.64
C SER A 47 12.43 -3.15 -6.01
#